data_AF-A0A9N9L310-F1
#
_entry.id   AF-A0A9N9L310-F1
#
_cell.length_a   1.000
_cell.length_b   1.000
_cell.length_c   1.000
_cell.angle_alpha   90.00
_cell.angle_beta   90.00
_cell.angle_gamma   90.00
#
_symmetry.space_group_name_H-M   'P 1'
#
loop_
_entity.id
_entity.type
_entity.pdbx_description
1 polymer ?
#
loop_
_entity_poly.entity_id
_entity_poly.type
_entity_poly.pdbx_seq_one_letter_code
_entity_poly.pdbx_strand_id
1 'polypeptide(L)'
;MSLDKENRSEFRDNIVPTPLNCGRCDRQIVGQKYYHCLGCVKRRTWPAGEGYNLCLDCATVGIYCAYDNHAWSSRLLKRTRDGQRWVNAGDYMPPMQVRTLPHAVRKIYPARFCPPQEGWLPEEMFYDDHRFIRASDPREILIYTGGAILHRRRGGRREYAGGFAFGYRATTFARNGNMTQKGTISGRLENLGPTGRRQPFTQDRADLRAIVAALQFLPWNMDCNRGWRSLVIATASKYVVNNATKGTIPRAWETEGETPPGMELYEFTNEDLWKLMISEIRKLQEDGVQVRFWRTPKGGDYNGGIDRCVRYAQRAALGNEQEEYQIVEAADPWLPPPSPSQPESSTQTYEPLGAPDNIILHEDMRHLY
;
A
#
# COMPACT_ATOMS: atom_id res chain seq x y z
N MET A 1 -5.99 -55.17 57.18
CA MET A 1 -5.05 -54.04 57.13
C MET A 1 -4.87 -53.67 55.67
N SER A 2 -5.55 -52.59 55.27
CA SER A 2 -5.49 -51.96 53.96
C SER A 2 -4.55 -50.76 54.04
N LEU A 3 -4.15 -50.23 52.87
CA LEU A 3 -3.23 -49.10 52.62
C LEU A 3 -1.75 -49.54 52.68
N ASP A 4 -0.93 -49.40 51.63
CA ASP A 4 -0.74 -48.21 50.79
C ASP A 4 -0.55 -48.51 49.29
N LYS A 5 -1.43 -47.93 48.48
CA LYS A 5 -1.23 -47.69 47.04
C LYS A 5 -1.57 -46.23 46.74
N GLU A 6 -0.88 -45.30 47.37
CA GLU A 6 -0.99 -43.88 47.03
C GLU A 6 0.40 -43.24 47.07
N ASN A 7 1.08 -43.20 45.92
CA ASN A 7 2.00 -42.10 45.58
C ASN A 7 2.46 -42.13 44.11
N ARG A 8 1.52 -42.12 43.17
CA ARG A 8 1.80 -41.84 41.75
C ARG A 8 0.69 -40.98 41.13
N SER A 9 0.41 -39.83 41.72
CA SER A 9 -0.46 -38.84 41.08
C SER A 9 -0.16 -37.43 41.57
N GLU A 10 1.04 -36.93 41.33
CA GLU A 10 1.27 -35.49 41.40
C GLU A 10 2.46 -35.15 40.49
N PHE A 11 2.36 -34.01 39.82
CA PHE A 11 3.20 -33.56 38.69
C PHE A 11 2.82 -34.10 37.30
N ARG A 12 1.57 -33.82 36.88
CA ARG A 12 1.31 -33.38 35.51
C ARG A 12 1.08 -31.87 35.52
N ASP A 13 2.11 -31.12 35.85
CA ASP A 13 2.14 -29.72 35.44
C ASP A 13 2.23 -29.74 33.92
N ASN A 14 1.11 -29.44 33.26
CA ASN A 14 1.12 -29.12 31.84
C ASN A 14 2.06 -27.93 31.70
N ILE A 15 3.29 -28.15 31.24
CA ILE A 15 4.23 -27.07 30.96
C ILE A 15 3.53 -26.18 29.92
N VAL A 16 3.01 -25.05 30.39
CA VAL A 16 2.43 -24.00 29.56
C VAL A 16 3.61 -23.28 28.92
N PRO A 17 3.63 -23.12 27.59
CA PRO A 17 4.68 -22.36 26.94
C PRO A 17 4.75 -20.95 27.53
N THR A 18 5.96 -20.42 27.70
CA THR A 18 6.15 -19.04 28.13
C THR A 18 5.28 -18.10 27.28
N PRO A 19 4.52 -17.17 27.91
CA PRO A 19 3.75 -16.17 27.19
C PRO A 19 4.65 -15.38 26.25
N LEU A 20 4.50 -15.57 24.94
CA LEU A 20 5.21 -14.78 23.93
C LEU A 20 4.35 -13.60 23.52
N ASN A 21 4.94 -12.41 23.45
CA ASN A 21 4.25 -11.24 22.90
C ASN A 21 4.67 -10.98 21.46
N CYS A 22 3.73 -10.49 20.66
CA CYS A 22 4.01 -10.03 19.31
C CYS A 22 4.73 -8.69 19.33
N GLY A 23 5.92 -8.62 18.73
CA GLY A 23 6.75 -7.43 18.63
C GLY A 23 6.17 -6.24 17.85
N ARG A 24 5.04 -6.43 17.17
CA ARG A 24 4.36 -5.39 16.37
C ARG A 24 3.07 -4.87 17.00
N CYS A 25 2.34 -5.71 17.74
CA CYS A 25 1.03 -5.32 18.31
C CYS A 25 0.93 -5.56 19.82
N ASP A 26 2.01 -6.03 20.46
CA ASP A 26 2.15 -6.35 21.87
C ASP A 26 1.15 -7.38 22.43
N ARG A 27 0.21 -7.87 21.62
CA ARG A 27 -0.71 -8.94 21.99
C ARG A 27 0.03 -10.24 22.25
N GLN A 28 -0.42 -10.97 23.27
CA GLN A 28 0.04 -12.31 23.56
C GLN A 28 -0.27 -13.26 22.39
N ILE A 29 0.71 -14.04 22.00
CA ILE A 29 0.61 -15.04 20.94
C ILE A 29 -0.09 -16.27 21.51
N VAL A 30 -1.38 -16.40 21.20
CA VAL A 30 -2.25 -17.52 21.62
C VAL A 30 -2.50 -18.56 20.52
N GLY A 31 -1.90 -18.38 19.34
CA GLY A 31 -2.13 -19.22 18.15
C GLY A 31 -1.25 -20.48 18.09
N GLN A 32 -1.46 -21.33 17.08
CA GLN A 32 -0.61 -22.51 16.85
C GLN A 32 0.68 -22.19 16.08
N LYS A 33 0.80 -20.99 15.48
CA LYS A 33 1.94 -20.58 14.66
C LYS A 33 2.35 -19.15 14.99
N TYR A 34 3.66 -18.89 15.02
CA TYR A 34 4.22 -17.55 15.00
C TYR A 34 5.52 -17.52 14.19
N TYR A 35 6.04 -16.32 13.95
CA TYR A 35 7.29 -16.11 13.23
C TYR A 35 8.33 -15.50 14.17
N HIS A 36 9.53 -16.05 14.16
CA HIS A 36 10.63 -15.65 15.02
C HIS A 36 11.76 -15.05 14.18
N CYS A 37 12.19 -13.85 14.52
CA CYS A 37 13.31 -13.20 13.87
C CYS A 37 14.64 -13.78 14.36
N LEU A 38 15.46 -14.29 13.46
CA LEU A 38 16.74 -14.94 13.78
C LEU A 38 17.88 -13.94 14.05
N GLY A 39 17.75 -12.69 13.61
CA GLY A 39 18.77 -11.65 13.81
C GLY A 39 18.49 -10.68 14.96
N CYS A 40 17.24 -10.59 15.44
CA CYS A 40 16.91 -9.70 16.55
C CYS A 40 17.32 -10.34 17.89
N VAL A 41 18.54 -10.06 18.33
CA VAL A 41 19.04 -10.44 19.66
C VAL A 41 18.41 -9.56 20.75
N LYS A 42 18.34 -10.10 21.97
CA LYS A 42 17.69 -9.50 23.16
C LYS A 42 18.08 -8.02 23.34
N ARG A 43 17.13 -7.10 23.13
CA ARG A 43 17.24 -5.74 23.68
C ARG A 43 16.89 -5.78 25.17
N ARG A 44 17.53 -4.93 25.99
CA ARG A 44 17.27 -4.82 27.45
C ARG A 44 15.79 -4.59 27.82
N THR A 45 14.97 -4.12 26.88
CA THR A 45 13.55 -3.82 27.07
C THR A 45 12.62 -5.01 26.82
N TRP A 46 13.14 -6.14 26.32
CA TRP A 46 12.33 -7.33 26.03
C TRP A 46 12.43 -8.31 27.21
N PRO A 47 11.33 -8.96 27.60
CA PRO A 47 11.36 -10.02 28.61
C PRO A 47 12.50 -11.00 28.34
N ALA A 48 13.26 -11.34 29.38
CA ALA A 48 14.50 -12.08 29.26
C ALA A 48 14.30 -13.44 28.57
N GLY A 49 14.70 -13.56 27.30
CA GLY A 49 14.60 -14.84 26.58
C GLY A 49 14.15 -14.75 25.13
N GLU A 50 13.46 -13.68 24.76
CA GLU A 50 12.59 -13.73 23.57
C GLU A 50 13.06 -12.71 22.53
N GLY A 51 13.52 -13.20 21.38
CA GLY A 51 13.80 -12.35 20.22
C GLY A 51 12.51 -11.71 19.67
N TYR A 52 12.63 -11.01 18.56
CA TYR A 52 11.46 -10.35 17.94
C TYR A 52 10.52 -11.39 17.33
N ASN A 53 9.32 -11.53 17.90
CA ASN A 53 8.29 -12.48 17.46
C ASN A 53 7.14 -11.77 16.76
N LEU A 54 6.50 -12.40 15.77
CA LEU A 54 5.30 -11.91 15.10
C LEU A 54 4.17 -12.92 15.22
N CYS A 55 3.01 -12.47 15.70
CA CYS A 55 1.78 -13.25 15.63
C CYS A 55 1.34 -13.43 14.17
N LEU A 56 0.47 -14.41 13.93
CA LEU A 56 -0.03 -14.71 12.59
C LEU A 56 -0.72 -13.51 11.93
N ASP A 57 -1.56 -12.77 12.67
CA ASP A 57 -2.24 -11.57 12.16
C ASP A 57 -1.23 -10.51 11.68
N CYS A 58 -0.21 -10.23 12.48
CA CYS A 58 0.82 -9.27 12.08
C CYS A 58 1.68 -9.81 10.93
N ALA A 59 1.90 -11.12 10.85
CA ALA A 59 2.61 -11.71 9.72
C ALA A 59 1.83 -11.61 8.40
N THR A 60 0.49 -11.51 8.43
CA THR A 60 -0.32 -11.23 7.23
C THR A 60 0.00 -9.87 6.59
N VAL A 61 0.61 -8.98 7.36
CA VAL A 61 1.05 -7.65 6.92
C VAL A 61 2.47 -7.67 6.35
N GLY A 62 3.11 -8.83 6.34
CA GLY A 62 4.51 -8.99 6.00
C GLY A 62 5.35 -9.29 7.24
N ILE A 63 6.35 -10.14 7.05
CA ILE A 63 7.20 -10.65 8.12
C ILE A 63 8.51 -9.86 8.11
N TYR A 64 8.60 -8.87 8.99
CA TYR A 64 9.79 -8.02 9.12
C TYR A 64 9.87 -7.44 10.53
N CYS A 65 11.08 -7.08 10.92
CA CYS A 65 11.38 -6.39 12.18
C CYS A 65 12.00 -5.03 11.83
N ALA A 66 12.47 -4.29 12.83
CA ALA A 66 13.17 -3.02 12.61
C ALA A 66 14.42 -3.14 11.70
N TYR A 67 14.94 -4.36 11.53
CA TYR A 67 16.09 -4.69 10.70
C TYR A 67 15.63 -5.62 9.57
N ASP A 68 15.17 -5.04 8.45
CA ASP A 68 14.63 -5.77 7.28
C ASP A 68 15.62 -6.72 6.57
N ASN A 69 16.84 -6.85 7.08
CA ASN A 69 17.86 -7.78 6.61
C ASN A 69 17.96 -9.04 7.49
N HIS A 70 17.09 -9.20 8.49
CA HIS A 70 17.09 -10.39 9.32
C HIS A 70 16.28 -11.53 8.70
N ALA A 71 16.84 -12.74 8.79
CA ALA A 71 16.13 -13.96 8.44
C ALA A 71 15.10 -14.33 9.52
N TRP A 72 14.15 -15.18 9.16
CA TRP A 72 13.06 -15.59 10.01
C TRP A 72 12.88 -17.09 10.02
N SER A 73 12.32 -17.60 11.11
CA SER A 73 11.84 -18.97 11.18
C SER A 73 10.39 -19.03 11.63
N SER A 74 9.60 -19.92 11.04
CA SER A 74 8.26 -20.18 11.57
C SER A 74 8.34 -21.18 12.73
N ARG A 75 7.48 -20.98 13.72
CA ARG A 75 7.42 -21.74 14.97
C ARG A 75 6.00 -22.26 15.16
N LEU A 76 5.87 -23.54 15.50
CA LEU A 76 4.60 -24.19 15.73
C LEU A 76 4.47 -24.66 17.18
N LEU A 77 3.29 -24.53 17.75
CA LEU A 77 2.97 -25.10 19.05
C LEU A 77 2.71 -26.60 18.88
N LYS A 78 3.58 -27.45 19.42
CA LYS A 78 3.37 -28.91 19.40
C LYS A 78 3.15 -29.43 20.81
N ARG A 79 2.25 -30.41 20.91
CA ARG A 79 2.09 -31.22 22.12
C ARG A 79 3.19 -32.28 22.12
N THR A 80 3.97 -32.30 23.19
CA THR A 80 5.05 -33.25 23.45
C THR A 80 4.70 -34.13 24.65
N ARG A 81 5.52 -35.14 24.94
CA ARG A 81 5.33 -35.99 26.13
C ARG A 81 5.41 -35.18 27.44
N ASP A 82 6.16 -34.08 27.43
CA ASP A 82 6.44 -33.25 28.61
C ASP A 82 5.56 -31.97 28.67
N GLY A 83 4.55 -31.85 27.81
CA GLY A 83 3.67 -30.67 27.75
C GLY A 83 3.67 -29.99 26.38
N GLN A 84 3.27 -28.72 26.31
CA GLN A 84 3.25 -27.97 25.06
C GLN A 84 4.55 -27.18 24.88
N ARG A 85 5.15 -27.25 23.69
CA ARG A 85 6.38 -26.51 23.38
C ARG A 85 6.35 -25.93 21.98
N TRP A 86 6.93 -24.75 21.84
CA TRP A 86 7.22 -24.15 20.55
C TRP A 86 8.39 -24.86 19.88
N VAL A 87 8.16 -25.38 18.68
CA VAL A 87 9.19 -26.04 17.87
C VAL A 87 9.39 -25.31 16.55
N ASN A 88 10.59 -25.38 15.99
CA ASN A 88 10.82 -24.95 14.60
C ASN A 88 9.93 -25.75 13.66
N ALA A 89 9.21 -25.07 12.77
CA ALA A 89 8.46 -25.74 11.73
C ALA A 89 9.34 -26.17 10.53
N GLY A 90 10.59 -25.70 10.49
CA GLY A 90 11.54 -25.97 9.41
C GLY A 90 11.58 -24.87 8.34
N ASP A 91 10.65 -23.91 8.35
CA ASP A 91 10.64 -22.79 7.40
C ASP A 91 11.75 -21.79 7.75
N TYR A 92 12.94 -21.93 7.17
CA TYR A 92 13.90 -20.83 7.11
C TYR A 92 13.47 -19.87 6.01
N MET A 93 13.29 -18.60 6.36
CA MET A 93 12.86 -17.58 5.42
C MET A 93 13.93 -16.48 5.35
N PRO A 94 14.70 -16.40 4.25
CA PRO A 94 15.69 -15.35 4.06
C PRO A 94 15.01 -13.97 3.92
N PRO A 95 15.74 -12.89 4.21
CA PRO A 95 15.17 -11.54 4.31
C PRO A 95 14.40 -11.05 3.08
N MET A 96 14.75 -11.52 1.87
CA MET A 96 14.01 -11.15 0.66
C MET A 96 12.71 -11.94 0.52
N GLN A 97 12.72 -13.23 0.86
CA GLN A 97 11.54 -14.09 0.74
C GLN A 97 10.44 -13.66 1.72
N VAL A 98 10.78 -13.32 2.97
CA VAL A 98 9.77 -12.85 3.95
C VAL A 98 9.05 -11.56 3.55
N ARG A 99 9.66 -10.74 2.69
CA ARG A 99 9.06 -9.49 2.19
C ARG A 99 7.96 -9.78 1.18
N THR A 100 8.21 -10.72 0.29
CA THR A 100 7.32 -11.08 -0.81
C THR A 100 6.51 -12.32 -0.51
N LEU A 101 6.56 -12.83 0.74
CA LEU A 101 5.93 -14.10 1.09
C LEU A 101 4.46 -14.00 0.71
N PRO A 102 4.04 -14.71 -0.35
CA PRO A 102 2.72 -14.57 -0.88
C PRO A 102 1.82 -15.19 0.17
N HIS A 103 1.09 -14.35 0.90
CA HIS A 103 -0.13 -14.83 1.54
C HIS A 103 -1.17 -14.93 0.42
N ALA A 104 -0.89 -15.85 -0.51
CA ALA A 104 -1.90 -16.50 -1.31
C ALA A 104 -3.04 -16.88 -0.36
N VAL A 105 -4.27 -16.71 -0.84
CA VAL A 105 -5.54 -17.14 -0.24
C VAL A 105 -6.42 -16.03 0.39
N ARG A 106 -5.97 -14.77 0.60
CA ARG A 106 -6.93 -13.72 0.99
C ARG A 106 -6.98 -12.56 0.00
N LYS A 107 -8.17 -12.31 -0.55
CA LYS A 107 -8.54 -11.04 -1.19
C LYS A 107 -8.41 -9.95 -0.11
N ILE A 108 -7.30 -9.22 -0.12
CA ILE A 108 -7.01 -8.19 0.89
C ILE A 108 -7.49 -6.85 0.35
N TYR A 109 -8.44 -6.26 1.04
CA TYR A 109 -8.85 -4.88 0.81
C TYR A 109 -8.06 -3.95 1.72
N PRO A 110 -7.78 -2.72 1.28
CA PRO A 110 -7.03 -1.77 2.08
C PRO A 110 -7.79 -1.47 3.38
N ALA A 111 -7.08 -1.49 4.50
CA ALA A 111 -7.70 -1.22 5.80
C ALA A 111 -7.87 0.28 6.03
N ARG A 112 -8.79 0.64 6.92
CA ARG A 112 -8.87 2.02 7.41
C ARG A 112 -7.69 2.29 8.33
N PHE A 113 -7.03 3.42 8.15
CA PHE A 113 -6.09 3.94 9.12
C PHE A 113 -6.86 4.59 10.27
N CYS A 114 -6.60 4.12 11.48
CA CYS A 114 -7.10 4.73 12.71
C CYS A 114 -5.89 5.29 13.47
N PRO A 115 -5.80 6.61 13.67
CA PRO A 115 -4.75 7.15 14.51
C PRO A 115 -4.86 6.57 15.94
N PRO A 116 -3.74 6.42 16.68
CA PRO A 116 -3.74 5.87 18.04
C PRO A 116 -4.68 6.58 19.00
N GLN A 117 -4.87 7.88 18.82
CA GLN A 117 -5.84 8.69 19.56
C GLN A 117 -6.77 9.37 18.56
N GLU A 118 -8.05 9.45 18.93
CA GLU A 118 -9.03 10.14 18.11
C GLU A 118 -8.72 11.65 18.04
N GLY A 119 -8.81 12.21 16.84
CA GLY A 119 -8.50 13.63 16.60
C GLY A 119 -7.03 13.94 16.34
N TRP A 120 -6.11 12.98 16.49
CA TRP A 120 -4.72 13.19 16.10
C TRP A 120 -4.60 13.55 14.63
N LEU A 121 -3.71 14.49 14.37
CA LEU A 121 -3.48 15.06 13.06
C LEU A 121 -2.32 14.38 12.37
N PRO A 122 -2.31 14.39 11.03
CA PRO A 122 -1.17 13.91 10.27
C PRO A 122 0.16 14.51 10.72
N GLU A 123 0.21 15.82 10.96
CA GLU A 123 1.42 16.55 11.34
C GLU A 123 1.93 16.18 12.74
N GLU A 124 1.07 15.65 13.62
CA GLU A 124 1.44 15.18 14.95
C GLU A 124 2.05 13.76 14.92
N MET A 125 1.77 13.01 13.85
CA MET A 125 2.14 11.61 13.71
C MET A 125 3.26 11.37 12.70
N PHE A 126 3.39 12.25 11.72
CA PHE A 126 4.30 12.12 10.58
C PHE A 126 5.22 13.33 10.53
N TYR A 127 6.52 13.08 10.70
CA TYR A 127 7.53 14.12 10.59
C TYR A 127 7.78 14.45 9.12
N ASP A 128 7.96 15.74 8.86
CA ASP A 128 8.34 16.28 7.56
C ASP A 128 9.86 16.42 7.49
N ASP A 129 10.52 15.37 6.98
CA ASP A 129 11.96 15.38 6.70
C ASP A 129 12.18 15.28 5.18
N HIS A 130 12.62 14.14 4.66
CA HIS A 130 12.70 13.87 3.22
C HIS A 130 11.40 13.25 2.65
N ARG A 131 10.51 12.81 3.54
CA ARG A 131 9.17 12.22 3.34
C ARG A 131 8.32 12.53 4.58
N PHE A 132 7.01 12.31 4.49
CA PHE A 132 6.13 12.33 5.68
C PHE A 132 6.19 10.98 6.39
N ILE A 133 7.14 10.83 7.32
CA ILE A 133 7.49 9.53 7.94
C ILE A 133 6.84 9.40 9.32
N ARG A 134 6.21 8.27 9.60
CA ARG A 134 5.56 8.04 10.89
C ARG A 134 6.58 8.02 12.03
N ALA A 135 6.32 8.78 13.09
CA ALA A 135 7.19 8.89 14.26
C ALA A 135 7.45 7.54 14.96
N SER A 136 6.42 6.70 15.04
CA SER A 136 6.48 5.39 15.70
C SER A 136 6.87 4.24 14.77
N ASP A 137 6.86 4.45 13.45
CA ASP A 137 7.24 3.43 12.47
C ASP A 137 7.93 4.08 11.26
N PRO A 138 9.27 4.06 11.18
CA PRO A 138 10.01 4.68 10.09
C PRO A 138 9.82 3.99 8.73
N ARG A 139 9.03 2.92 8.66
CA ARG A 139 8.68 2.17 7.43
C ARG A 139 7.26 2.50 6.96
N GLU A 140 6.60 3.45 7.61
CA GLU A 140 5.27 3.94 7.27
C GLU A 140 5.34 5.39 6.79
N ILE A 141 4.82 5.64 5.59
CA ILE A 141 4.79 6.96 4.95
C ILE A 141 3.35 7.42 4.78
N LEU A 142 3.13 8.71 4.96
CA LEU A 142 1.89 9.39 4.65
C LEU A 142 1.93 10.00 3.25
N ILE A 143 0.84 9.83 2.49
CA ILE A 143 0.63 10.48 1.20
C ILE A 143 -0.70 11.22 1.24
N TYR A 144 -0.67 12.52 1.05
CA TYR A 144 -1.87 13.34 0.88
C TYR A 144 -2.35 13.23 -0.56
N THR A 145 -3.67 13.19 -0.75
CA THR A 145 -4.29 13.14 -2.09
C THR A 145 -5.46 14.11 -2.17
N GLY A 146 -5.67 14.69 -3.34
CA GLY A 146 -6.82 15.54 -3.60
C GLY A 146 -7.08 15.72 -5.10
N GLY A 147 -8.35 15.59 -5.48
CA GLY A 147 -8.86 15.96 -6.79
C GLY A 147 -9.54 17.32 -6.78
N ALA A 148 -9.73 17.90 -7.96
CA ALA A 148 -10.55 19.08 -8.14
C ALA A 148 -11.24 19.06 -9.51
N ILE A 149 -12.52 19.43 -9.53
CA ILE A 149 -13.24 19.73 -10.77
C ILE A 149 -13.54 21.23 -10.83
N LEU A 150 -13.27 21.82 -11.98
CA LEU A 150 -13.57 23.20 -12.31
C LEU A 150 -14.70 23.25 -13.32
N HIS A 151 -15.67 24.12 -13.05
CA HIS A 151 -16.74 24.45 -13.96
C HIS A 151 -16.44 25.80 -14.60
N ARG A 152 -16.31 25.83 -15.92
CA ARG A 152 -16.10 27.05 -16.71
C ARG A 152 -17.27 27.29 -17.65
N ARG A 153 -17.51 28.56 -17.96
CA ARG A 153 -18.37 28.99 -19.08
C ARG A 153 -17.49 29.64 -20.14
N ARG A 154 -17.44 29.03 -21.33
CA ARG A 154 -16.75 29.59 -22.50
C ARG A 154 -17.75 29.65 -23.65
N GLY A 155 -17.95 30.85 -24.22
CA GLY A 155 -18.87 31.04 -25.35
C GLY A 155 -20.30 30.54 -25.09
N GLY A 156 -20.81 30.62 -23.86
CA GLY A 156 -22.15 30.15 -23.48
C GLY A 156 -22.27 28.64 -23.20
N ARG A 157 -21.25 27.82 -23.50
CA ARG A 157 -21.22 26.38 -23.17
C ARG A 157 -20.55 26.13 -21.81
N ARG A 158 -21.03 25.11 -21.09
CA ARG A 158 -20.41 24.60 -19.86
C ARG A 158 -19.26 23.67 -20.25
N GLU A 159 -18.05 24.03 -19.83
CA GLU A 159 -16.86 23.20 -19.96
C GLU A 159 -16.42 22.75 -18.57
N TYR A 160 -16.14 21.45 -18.43
CA TYR A 160 -15.58 20.89 -17.21
C TYR A 160 -14.12 20.57 -17.44
N ALA A 161 -13.29 20.86 -16.44
CA ALA A 161 -11.91 20.42 -16.41
C ALA A 161 -11.62 19.82 -15.04
N GLY A 162 -10.98 18.66 -15.01
CA GLY A 162 -10.54 18.02 -13.79
C GLY A 162 -9.03 18.06 -13.63
N GLY A 163 -8.58 17.97 -12.39
CA GLY A 163 -7.19 17.77 -12.05
C GLY A 163 -7.06 16.91 -10.81
N PHE A 164 -5.90 16.30 -10.64
CA PHE A 164 -5.54 15.48 -9.50
C PHE A 164 -4.18 15.89 -8.96
N ALA A 165 -3.93 15.65 -7.68
CA ALA A 165 -2.62 15.83 -7.09
C ALA A 165 -2.43 14.92 -5.87
N PHE A 166 -1.16 14.61 -5.60
CA PHE A 166 -0.76 13.96 -4.36
C PHE A 166 0.57 14.53 -3.84
N GLY A 167 0.72 14.58 -2.52
CA GLY A 167 1.91 15.04 -1.82
C GLY A 167 2.50 13.92 -0.98
N TYR A 168 3.78 13.59 -1.21
CA TYR A 168 4.50 12.50 -0.53
C TYR A 168 5.66 13.01 0.35
N ARG A 169 5.93 14.33 0.29
CA ARG A 169 6.88 15.07 1.14
C ARG A 169 6.62 16.56 1.04
N ALA A 170 7.26 17.39 1.87
CA ALA A 170 7.30 18.82 1.62
C ALA A 170 8.11 19.20 0.38
N THR A 171 7.70 20.30 -0.26
CA THR A 171 8.52 20.98 -1.26
C THR A 171 9.65 21.68 -0.55
N THR A 172 10.89 21.42 -0.98
CA THR A 172 12.07 22.10 -0.42
C THR A 172 12.62 23.13 -1.38
N PHE A 173 13.21 24.17 -0.80
CA PHE A 173 13.75 25.34 -1.49
C PHE A 173 15.20 25.55 -1.06
N ALA A 174 16.06 25.91 -2.00
CA ALA A 174 17.41 26.38 -1.70
C ALA A 174 17.35 27.74 -0.97
N ARG A 175 18.48 28.14 -0.36
CA ARG A 175 18.59 29.44 0.35
C ARG A 175 18.27 30.65 -0.52
N ASN A 176 18.43 30.53 -1.84
CA ASN A 176 18.10 31.57 -2.82
C ASN A 176 16.61 31.60 -3.21
N GLY A 177 15.76 30.76 -2.58
CA GLY A 177 14.34 30.66 -2.86
C GLY A 177 13.98 29.75 -4.05
N ASN A 178 14.96 29.19 -4.76
CA ASN A 178 14.68 28.28 -5.86
C ASN A 178 14.20 26.93 -5.35
N MET A 179 13.13 26.39 -5.94
CA MET A 179 12.64 25.06 -5.63
C MET A 179 13.69 24.02 -6.04
N THR A 180 14.22 23.26 -5.09
CA THR A 180 15.17 22.18 -5.36
C THR A 180 14.45 20.87 -5.61
N GLN A 181 13.30 20.68 -4.97
CA GLN A 181 12.64 19.39 -4.90
C GLN A 181 11.13 19.58 -4.75
N LYS A 182 10.38 19.15 -5.76
CA LYS A 182 8.92 19.18 -5.75
C LYS A 182 8.37 18.08 -4.84
N GLY A 183 7.57 18.44 -3.84
CA GLY A 183 6.95 17.48 -2.90
C GLY A 183 5.54 17.05 -3.28
N THR A 184 4.92 17.74 -4.23
CA THR A 184 3.57 17.47 -4.73
C THR A 184 3.60 17.24 -6.23
N ILE A 185 3.03 16.12 -6.67
CA ILE A 185 2.81 15.82 -8.09
C ILE A 185 1.35 16.13 -8.41
N SER A 186 1.12 16.69 -9.59
CA SER A 186 -0.22 17.07 -10.05
C SER A 186 -0.32 16.91 -11.56
N GLY A 187 -1.50 16.56 -12.04
CA GLY A 187 -1.79 16.42 -13.46
C GLY A 187 -3.25 16.73 -13.77
N ARG A 188 -3.53 16.97 -15.05
CA ARG A 188 -4.89 17.11 -15.55
C ARG A 188 -5.59 15.74 -15.50
N LEU A 189 -6.87 15.72 -15.14
CA LEU A 189 -7.66 14.50 -15.17
C LEU A 189 -7.88 14.08 -16.62
N GLU A 190 -7.65 12.79 -16.91
CA GLU A 190 -7.67 12.28 -18.28
C GLU A 190 -9.05 12.37 -18.95
N ASN A 191 -9.06 12.65 -20.25
CA ASN A 191 -10.27 12.68 -21.06
C ASN A 191 -10.80 11.26 -21.36
N LEU A 192 -9.86 10.32 -21.53
CA LEU A 192 -10.11 8.91 -21.74
C LEU A 192 -9.58 8.16 -20.52
N GLY A 193 -10.46 7.42 -19.84
CA GLY A 193 -10.05 6.60 -18.72
C GLY A 193 -9.10 5.47 -19.14
N PRO A 194 -8.60 4.67 -18.18
CA PRO A 194 -7.70 3.54 -18.47
C PRO A 194 -8.24 2.52 -19.48
N THR A 195 -9.55 2.48 -19.72
CA THR A 195 -10.20 1.62 -20.72
C THR A 195 -10.29 2.25 -22.12
N GLY A 196 -9.70 3.43 -22.33
CA GLY A 196 -9.80 4.20 -23.58
C GLY A 196 -11.17 4.86 -23.81
N ARG A 197 -12.12 4.71 -22.87
CA ARG A 197 -13.47 5.29 -22.97
C ARG A 197 -13.51 6.68 -22.36
N ARG A 198 -14.29 7.59 -22.96
CA ARG A 198 -14.59 8.90 -22.36
C ARG A 198 -15.36 8.73 -21.07
N GLN A 199 -14.93 9.42 -20.03
CA GLN A 199 -15.56 9.37 -18.71
C GLN A 199 -15.95 10.79 -18.25
N PRO A 200 -17.07 10.96 -17.52
CA PRO A 200 -17.44 12.26 -16.99
C PRO A 200 -16.42 12.79 -15.98
N PHE A 201 -16.15 14.09 -16.03
CA PHE A 201 -15.37 14.77 -15.00
C PHE A 201 -16.19 14.93 -13.72
N THR A 202 -15.90 14.11 -12.72
CA THR A 202 -16.53 14.18 -11.39
C THR A 202 -15.48 14.30 -10.30
N GLN A 203 -15.87 14.85 -9.14
CA GLN A 203 -14.98 14.98 -7.99
C GLN A 203 -14.45 13.62 -7.52
N ASP A 204 -15.32 12.61 -7.50
CA ASP A 204 -14.95 11.24 -7.11
C ASP A 204 -13.92 10.64 -8.07
N ARG A 205 -14.06 10.90 -9.38
CA ARG A 205 -13.08 10.48 -10.39
C ARG A 205 -11.72 11.14 -10.16
N ALA A 206 -11.71 12.45 -9.91
CA ALA A 206 -10.49 13.20 -9.66
C ALA A 206 -9.76 12.71 -8.39
N ASP A 207 -10.51 12.44 -7.32
CA ASP A 207 -9.98 11.90 -6.07
C ASP A 207 -9.41 10.47 -6.26
N LEU A 208 -10.12 9.59 -6.98
CA LEU A 208 -9.60 8.26 -7.33
C LEU A 208 -8.33 8.33 -8.16
N ARG A 209 -8.29 9.21 -9.16
CA ARG A 209 -7.11 9.37 -10.02
C ARG A 209 -5.90 9.85 -9.23
N ALA A 210 -6.09 10.75 -8.27
CA ALA A 210 -5.02 11.21 -7.37
C ALA A 210 -4.39 10.05 -6.59
N ILE A 211 -5.23 9.11 -6.12
CA ILE A 211 -4.78 7.93 -5.40
C ILE A 211 -4.04 6.97 -6.34
N VAL A 212 -4.60 6.66 -7.51
CA VAL A 212 -3.92 5.82 -8.51
C VAL A 212 -2.55 6.40 -8.87
N ALA A 213 -2.48 7.70 -9.11
CA ALA A 213 -1.22 8.38 -9.41
C ALA A 213 -0.21 8.26 -8.25
N ALA A 214 -0.66 8.39 -7.00
CA ALA A 214 0.20 8.19 -5.84
C ALA A 214 0.74 6.76 -5.75
N LEU A 215 -0.10 5.75 -5.98
CA LEU A 215 0.31 4.34 -5.94
C LEU A 215 1.33 4.01 -7.03
N GLN A 216 1.16 4.58 -8.23
CA GLN A 216 2.03 4.34 -9.39
C GLN A 216 3.31 5.20 -9.42
N PHE A 217 3.44 6.18 -8.52
CA PHE A 217 4.50 7.18 -8.62
C PHE A 217 5.92 6.61 -8.48
N LEU A 218 6.11 5.68 -7.57
CA LEU A 218 7.40 5.07 -7.26
C LEU A 218 7.22 3.59 -6.96
N PRO A 219 8.25 2.76 -7.18
CA PRO A 219 8.30 1.42 -6.60
C PRO A 219 8.47 1.57 -5.07
N TRP A 220 7.36 1.74 -4.35
CA TRP A 220 7.39 2.12 -2.94
C TRP A 220 8.13 1.10 -2.05
N ASN A 221 8.16 -0.17 -2.43
CA ASN A 221 8.96 -1.22 -1.78
C ASN A 221 10.48 -1.05 -1.95
N MET A 222 10.92 -0.17 -2.84
CA MET A 222 12.32 0.15 -3.16
C MET A 222 12.66 1.63 -2.95
N ASP A 223 11.68 2.50 -2.69
CA ASP A 223 11.93 3.92 -2.42
C ASP A 223 12.76 4.08 -1.13
N CYS A 224 13.82 4.90 -1.21
CA CYS A 224 14.87 5.03 -0.21
C CYS A 224 15.63 3.70 0.07
N ASN A 225 16.81 3.74 0.72
CA ASN A 225 17.71 2.57 0.91
C ASN A 225 17.09 1.32 1.55
N ARG A 226 15.86 1.40 2.08
CA ARG A 226 15.20 0.28 2.75
C ARG A 226 13.79 -0.04 2.22
N GLY A 227 13.10 0.84 1.48
CA GLY A 227 11.74 0.60 0.94
C GLY A 227 10.59 0.70 1.94
N TRP A 228 9.42 1.21 1.60
CA TRP A 228 8.28 1.33 2.53
C TRP A 228 7.60 -0.01 2.83
N ARG A 229 6.95 -0.10 3.99
CA ARG A 229 6.11 -1.24 4.41
C ARG A 229 4.65 -0.88 4.56
N SER A 230 4.35 0.40 4.75
CA SER A 230 2.99 0.89 4.73
C SER A 230 2.90 2.28 4.12
N LEU A 231 1.93 2.46 3.22
CA LEU A 231 1.44 3.73 2.72
C LEU A 231 0.13 4.07 3.45
N VAL A 232 0.07 5.24 4.05
CA VAL A 232 -1.15 5.83 4.60
C VAL A 232 -1.62 6.90 3.62
N ILE A 233 -2.71 6.62 2.92
CA ILE A 233 -3.31 7.53 1.95
C ILE A 233 -4.32 8.43 2.68
N ALA A 234 -3.93 9.68 2.93
CA ALA A 234 -4.81 10.69 3.49
C ALA A 234 -5.62 11.37 2.39
N THR A 235 -6.94 11.36 2.56
CA THR A 235 -7.89 11.97 1.62
C THR A 235 -9.11 12.52 2.33
N ALA A 236 -9.67 13.58 1.77
CA ALA A 236 -10.95 14.13 2.18
C ALA A 236 -12.15 13.36 1.59
N SER A 237 -11.92 12.45 0.63
CA SER A 237 -12.98 11.74 -0.08
C SER A 237 -13.63 10.66 0.79
N LYS A 238 -14.82 10.95 1.33
CA LYS A 238 -15.64 9.95 2.03
C LYS A 238 -16.01 8.79 1.09
N TYR A 239 -16.25 9.10 -0.19
CA TYR A 239 -16.57 8.12 -1.22
C TYR A 239 -15.45 7.07 -1.34
N VAL A 240 -14.20 7.49 -1.55
CA VAL A 240 -13.10 6.55 -1.72
C VAL A 240 -12.86 5.74 -0.44
N VAL A 241 -12.70 6.42 0.71
CA VAL A 241 -12.36 5.70 1.96
C VAL A 241 -13.44 4.67 2.32
N ASN A 242 -14.72 5.04 2.26
CA ASN A 242 -15.78 4.11 2.65
C ASN A 242 -15.86 2.90 1.72
N ASN A 243 -15.79 3.11 0.41
CA ASN A 243 -15.91 2.03 -0.57
C ASN A 243 -14.67 1.13 -0.57
N ALA A 244 -13.47 1.69 -0.42
CA ALA A 244 -12.22 0.94 -0.34
C ALA A 244 -12.16 0.08 0.93
N THR A 245 -12.46 0.66 2.11
CA THR A 245 -12.26 -0.05 3.39
C THR A 245 -13.37 -1.01 3.77
N LYS A 246 -14.62 -0.77 3.32
CA LYS A 246 -15.71 -1.75 3.50
C LYS A 246 -15.60 -2.90 2.50
N GLY A 247 -14.84 -2.70 1.42
CA GLY A 247 -14.74 -3.64 0.31
C GLY A 247 -16.04 -3.80 -0.45
N THR A 248 -17.02 -2.88 -0.32
CA THR A 248 -18.34 -3.05 -0.95
C THR A 248 -18.24 -3.10 -2.46
N ILE A 249 -17.48 -2.19 -3.07
CA ILE A 249 -17.25 -2.16 -4.53
C ILE A 249 -16.33 -3.32 -4.96
N PRO A 250 -15.12 -3.50 -4.38
CA PRO A 250 -14.25 -4.61 -4.75
C PRO A 250 -14.89 -6.01 -4.59
N ARG A 251 -15.64 -6.25 -3.51
CA ARG A 251 -16.32 -7.54 -3.28
C ARG A 251 -17.39 -7.77 -4.34
N ALA A 252 -18.20 -6.75 -4.65
CA ALA A 252 -19.27 -6.85 -5.64
C ALA A 252 -18.76 -7.25 -7.04
N TRP A 253 -17.53 -6.89 -7.41
CA TRP A 253 -16.93 -7.31 -8.70
C TRP A 253 -16.26 -8.67 -8.67
N GLU A 254 -15.88 -9.14 -7.48
CA GLU A 254 -15.14 -10.38 -7.29
C GLU A 254 -16.04 -11.59 -7.02
N THR A 255 -17.31 -11.36 -6.69
CA THR A 255 -18.41 -12.33 -6.74
C THR A 255 -19.18 -12.08 -8.02
N GLU A 256 -18.91 -12.89 -9.05
CA GLU A 256 -19.53 -12.79 -10.37
C GLU A 256 -21.05 -12.60 -10.29
N GLY A 257 -21.55 -11.50 -10.87
CA GLY A 257 -22.96 -11.38 -11.30
C GLY A 257 -23.98 -10.88 -10.28
N GLU A 258 -23.64 -10.71 -9.01
CA GLU A 258 -24.61 -10.22 -8.02
C GLU A 258 -24.40 -8.73 -7.72
N THR A 259 -25.23 -7.89 -8.34
CA THR A 259 -25.44 -6.52 -7.88
C THR A 259 -25.96 -6.59 -6.45
N PRO A 260 -25.29 -6.00 -5.44
CA PRO A 260 -25.76 -6.07 -4.06
C PRO A 260 -27.20 -5.58 -3.94
N PRO A 261 -28.07 -6.22 -3.12
CA PRO A 261 -29.47 -5.81 -2.98
C PRO A 261 -29.58 -4.33 -2.61
N GLY A 262 -30.28 -3.54 -3.43
CA GLY A 262 -30.42 -2.09 -3.26
C GLY A 262 -29.40 -1.24 -4.03
N MET A 263 -28.47 -1.85 -4.77
CA MET A 263 -27.77 -1.19 -5.87
C MET A 263 -28.50 -1.56 -7.16
N GLU A 264 -29.23 -0.63 -7.75
CA GLU A 264 -29.59 -0.77 -9.17
C GLU A 264 -28.29 -0.82 -9.98
N LEU A 265 -28.32 -1.49 -11.14
CA LEU A 265 -27.30 -1.51 -12.20
C LEU A 265 -27.03 -0.10 -12.78
N TYR A 266 -26.91 0.92 -11.93
CA TYR A 266 -26.29 2.19 -12.29
C TYR A 266 -24.82 1.87 -12.44
N GLU A 267 -24.41 1.62 -13.68
CA GLU A 267 -23.02 1.40 -14.13
C GLU A 267 -22.03 1.92 -13.10
N PHE A 268 -21.27 1.02 -12.47
CA PHE A 268 -20.40 1.35 -11.36
C PHE A 268 -19.54 2.57 -11.73
N THR A 269 -19.91 3.75 -11.22
CA THR A 269 -19.29 4.99 -11.67
C THR A 269 -17.81 4.93 -11.28
N ASN A 270 -16.92 5.21 -12.25
CA ASN A 270 -15.47 5.09 -12.12
C ASN A 270 -14.93 3.65 -11.95
N GLU A 271 -15.65 2.63 -12.46
CA GLU A 271 -15.21 1.23 -12.45
C GLU A 271 -13.78 1.05 -12.95
N ASP A 272 -13.42 1.75 -14.02
CA ASP A 272 -12.10 1.76 -14.63
C ASP A 272 -11.00 2.12 -13.62
N LEU A 273 -11.15 3.25 -12.92
CA LEU A 273 -10.15 3.72 -11.95
C LEU A 273 -10.13 2.88 -10.68
N TRP A 274 -11.27 2.39 -10.24
CA TRP A 274 -11.33 1.49 -9.09
C TRP A 274 -10.66 0.15 -9.36
N LYS A 275 -10.91 -0.48 -10.52
CA LYS A 275 -10.23 -1.72 -10.93
C LYS A 275 -8.72 -1.50 -10.99
N LEU A 276 -8.29 -0.38 -11.59
CA LEU A 276 -6.89 0.00 -11.62
C LEU A 276 -6.32 0.19 -10.21
N MET A 277 -6.98 0.95 -9.34
CA MET A 277 -6.54 1.17 -7.96
C MET A 277 -6.40 -0.14 -7.17
N ILE A 278 -7.35 -1.06 -7.29
CA ILE A 278 -7.30 -2.38 -6.62
C ILE A 278 -6.12 -3.20 -7.15
N SER A 279 -5.88 -3.19 -8.47
CA SER A 279 -4.72 -3.85 -9.08
C SER A 279 -3.41 -3.31 -8.50
N GLU A 280 -3.25 -1.98 -8.45
CA GLU A 280 -2.04 -1.35 -7.90
C GLU A 280 -1.83 -1.64 -6.41
N ILE A 281 -2.91 -1.66 -5.61
CA ILE A 281 -2.83 -2.05 -4.20
C ILE A 281 -2.35 -3.50 -4.05
N ARG A 282 -2.83 -4.42 -4.89
CA ARG A 282 -2.43 -5.83 -4.85
C ARG A 282 -0.97 -6.02 -5.23
N LYS A 283 -0.49 -5.35 -6.29
CA LYS A 283 0.93 -5.35 -6.66
C LYS A 283 1.81 -4.89 -5.50
N LEU A 284 1.44 -3.77 -4.87
CA LEU A 284 2.16 -3.26 -3.69
C LEU A 284 2.14 -4.25 -2.53
N GLN A 285 1.03 -4.96 -2.31
CA GLN A 285 0.94 -5.99 -1.27
C GLN A 285 1.80 -7.21 -1.57
N GLU A 286 1.86 -7.65 -2.82
CA GLU A 286 2.77 -8.72 -3.29
C GLU A 286 4.24 -8.33 -3.05
N ASP A 287 4.54 -7.04 -3.19
CA ASP A 287 5.83 -6.44 -2.87
C ASP A 287 6.07 -6.20 -1.36
N GLY A 288 5.11 -6.55 -0.51
CA GLY A 288 5.19 -6.42 0.95
C GLY A 288 4.95 -4.99 1.46
N VAL A 289 4.15 -4.20 0.73
CA VAL A 289 3.74 -2.83 1.08
C VAL A 289 2.23 -2.77 1.32
N GLN A 290 1.83 -2.32 2.50
CA GLN A 290 0.42 -2.17 2.83
C GLN A 290 -0.14 -0.81 2.50
N VAL A 291 -1.31 -0.76 1.88
CA VAL A 291 -2.06 0.48 1.68
C VAL A 291 -3.18 0.59 2.71
N ARG A 292 -3.22 1.72 3.42
CA ARG A 292 -4.31 2.07 4.34
C ARG A 292 -4.89 3.44 4.01
N PHE A 293 -6.19 3.60 4.19
CA PHE A 293 -6.89 4.85 3.92
C PHE A 293 -7.20 5.62 5.19
N TRP A 294 -6.76 6.86 5.25
CA TRP A 294 -7.10 7.79 6.31
C TRP A 294 -8.06 8.85 5.79
N ARG A 295 -9.31 8.81 6.27
CA ARG A 295 -10.25 9.91 6.05
C ARG A 295 -9.93 11.03 7.03
N THR A 296 -9.42 12.14 6.54
CA THR A 296 -9.34 13.36 7.36
C THR A 296 -10.65 14.15 7.26
N PRO A 297 -11.08 14.86 8.32
CA PRO A 297 -12.27 15.71 8.27
C PRO A 297 -12.10 16.82 7.22
N LYS A 298 -13.12 17.18 6.44
CA LYS A 298 -13.07 18.35 5.53
C LYS A 298 -13.24 19.65 6.34
N GLY A 299 -12.38 20.64 6.11
CA GLY A 299 -12.64 22.04 6.49
C GLY A 299 -12.20 22.50 7.88
N GLY A 300 -11.01 22.14 8.33
CA GLY A 300 -10.37 22.74 9.51
C GLY A 300 -8.90 23.07 9.26
N ASP A 301 -8.26 23.81 10.17
CA ASP A 301 -6.84 24.24 10.09
C ASP A 301 -5.84 23.08 9.93
N TYR A 302 -6.31 21.85 10.11
CA TYR A 302 -5.52 20.62 10.19
C TYR A 302 -5.48 19.78 8.90
N ASN A 303 -5.92 20.36 7.77
CA ASN A 303 -5.89 19.71 6.44
C ASN A 303 -4.82 20.28 5.51
N GLY A 304 -3.79 20.93 6.07
CA GLY A 304 -2.80 21.68 5.28
C GLY A 304 -2.19 20.90 4.11
N GLY A 305 -1.97 19.58 4.28
CA GLY A 305 -1.51 18.68 3.21
C GLY A 305 -2.53 18.43 2.10
N ILE A 306 -3.79 18.14 2.44
CA ILE A 306 -4.85 17.84 1.46
C ILE A 306 -5.28 19.10 0.73
N ASP A 307 -5.48 20.21 1.44
CA ASP A 307 -5.87 21.48 0.83
C ASP A 307 -4.81 21.97 -0.16
N ARG A 308 -3.53 21.69 0.14
CA ARG A 308 -2.43 21.93 -0.80
C ARG A 308 -2.59 21.07 -2.05
N CYS A 309 -2.86 19.77 -1.92
CA CYS A 309 -3.11 18.90 -3.08
C CYS A 309 -4.30 19.40 -3.90
N VAL A 310 -5.42 19.77 -3.28
CA VAL A 310 -6.59 20.33 -3.99
C VAL A 310 -6.22 21.60 -4.76
N ARG A 311 -5.43 22.51 -4.19
CA ARG A 311 -4.95 23.71 -4.91
C ARG A 311 -4.07 23.36 -6.12
N TYR A 312 -3.20 22.36 -5.99
CA TYR A 312 -2.40 21.88 -7.12
C TYR A 312 -3.26 21.21 -8.20
N ALA A 313 -4.26 20.41 -7.79
CA ALA A 313 -5.22 19.80 -8.69
C ALA A 313 -6.04 20.86 -9.46
N GLN A 314 -6.49 21.92 -8.78
CA GLN A 314 -7.16 23.05 -9.41
C GLN A 314 -6.26 23.69 -10.48
N ARG A 315 -4.99 23.98 -10.16
CA ARG A 315 -4.05 24.55 -11.13
C ARG A 315 -3.83 23.63 -12.33
N ALA A 316 -3.65 22.33 -12.10
CA ALA A 316 -3.48 21.35 -13.17
C ALA A 316 -4.73 21.26 -14.07
N ALA A 317 -5.93 21.39 -13.49
CA ALA A 317 -7.17 21.47 -14.27
C ALA A 317 -7.24 22.72 -15.18
N LEU A 318 -6.50 23.79 -14.86
CA LEU A 318 -6.42 24.98 -15.71
C LEU A 318 -5.40 24.83 -16.85
N GLY A 319 -4.49 23.85 -16.79
CA GLY A 319 -3.40 23.62 -17.75
C GLY A 319 -3.89 23.15 -19.13
N ASN A 320 -3.03 23.27 -20.13
CA ASN A 320 -3.34 22.87 -21.51
C ASN A 320 -3.44 21.34 -21.64
N GLU A 321 -4.19 20.86 -22.64
CA GLU A 321 -4.50 19.42 -22.81
C GLU A 321 -3.28 18.52 -23.06
N GLN A 322 -2.13 19.11 -23.41
CA GLN A 322 -0.89 18.41 -23.74
C GLN A 322 -0.11 17.91 -22.51
N GLU A 323 -0.48 18.30 -21.29
CA GLU A 323 0.12 17.80 -20.04
C GLU A 323 -0.67 16.61 -19.45
N GLU A 324 -1.12 15.69 -20.30
CA GLU A 324 -1.82 14.47 -19.88
C GLU A 324 -0.79 13.44 -19.38
N TYR A 325 -0.98 12.95 -18.16
CA TYR A 325 -0.08 11.96 -17.56
C TYR A 325 -0.23 10.62 -18.29
N GLN A 326 0.81 10.18 -19.01
CA GLN A 326 0.80 8.90 -19.70
C GLN A 326 0.74 7.74 -18.69
N ILE A 327 -0.24 6.87 -18.89
CA ILE A 327 -0.44 5.63 -18.12
C ILE A 327 0.64 4.64 -18.56
N VAL A 328 1.35 4.03 -17.61
CA VAL A 328 2.08 2.78 -17.88
C VAL A 328 1.01 1.69 -17.91
N GLU A 329 0.72 1.15 -19.09
CA GLU A 329 -0.30 0.11 -19.27
C GLU A 329 -0.01 -1.05 -18.31
N ALA A 330 -0.86 -1.22 -17.30
CA ALA A 330 -0.89 -2.44 -16.52
C ALA A 330 -1.49 -3.51 -17.43
N ALA A 331 -0.69 -4.52 -17.80
CA ALA A 331 -1.19 -5.72 -18.45
C ALA A 331 -2.42 -6.22 -17.68
N ASP A 332 -3.52 -6.49 -18.39
CA ASP A 332 -4.79 -6.89 -17.81
C ASP A 332 -4.60 -8.17 -16.97
N PRO A 333 -4.71 -8.10 -15.62
CA PRO A 333 -4.48 -9.26 -14.76
C PRO A 333 -5.52 -10.38 -14.93
N TRP A 334 -6.55 -10.13 -15.74
CA TRP A 334 -7.69 -11.02 -15.94
C TRP A 334 -7.78 -11.59 -17.35
N LEU A 335 -6.82 -11.29 -18.23
CA LEU A 335 -6.71 -12.04 -19.47
C LEU A 335 -6.14 -13.43 -19.16
N PRO A 336 -6.78 -14.52 -19.59
CA PRO A 336 -6.16 -15.84 -19.53
C PRO A 336 -4.85 -15.80 -20.32
N PRO A 337 -3.80 -16.54 -19.89
CA PRO A 337 -2.56 -16.61 -20.65
C PRO A 337 -2.88 -17.05 -22.08
N PRO A 338 -2.22 -16.46 -23.10
CA PRO A 338 -2.43 -16.89 -24.47
C PRO A 338 -2.16 -18.39 -24.55
N SER A 339 -3.14 -19.11 -25.10
CA SER A 339 -3.03 -20.53 -25.40
C SER A 339 -1.73 -20.77 -26.17
N PRO A 340 -0.95 -21.83 -25.89
CA PRO A 340 0.23 -22.13 -26.68
C PRO A 340 -0.22 -22.58 -28.08
N SER A 341 -0.39 -21.63 -29.00
CA SER A 341 -0.51 -21.92 -30.43
C SER A 341 0.86 -22.34 -30.93
N GLN A 342 0.85 -23.46 -31.65
CA GLN A 342 2.00 -24.11 -32.27
C GLN A 342 2.79 -23.18 -33.21
N PRO A 343 4.07 -23.47 -33.46
CA PRO A 343 4.93 -22.61 -34.24
C PRO A 343 4.52 -22.67 -35.72
N GLU A 344 3.84 -21.64 -36.21
CA GLU A 344 3.75 -21.41 -37.65
C GLU A 344 4.99 -20.63 -38.11
N SER A 345 5.79 -21.32 -38.89
CA SER A 345 6.91 -20.81 -39.65
C SER A 345 6.45 -19.69 -40.59
N SER A 346 7.00 -18.49 -40.43
CA SER A 346 7.19 -17.60 -41.58
C SER A 346 8.42 -16.74 -41.35
N THR A 347 9.46 -17.07 -42.10
CA THR A 347 10.58 -16.20 -42.42
C THR A 347 10.06 -14.96 -43.13
N GLN A 348 10.11 -13.80 -42.48
CA GLN A 348 10.15 -12.51 -43.15
C GLN A 348 11.34 -11.70 -42.64
N THR A 349 12.32 -11.59 -43.51
CA THR A 349 13.44 -10.65 -43.51
C THR A 349 12.94 -9.21 -43.41
N TYR A 350 13.44 -8.45 -42.44
CA TYR A 350 13.33 -6.99 -42.42
C TYR A 350 14.73 -6.38 -42.61
N GLU A 351 14.87 -5.58 -43.67
CA GLU A 351 15.97 -4.63 -43.84
C GLU A 351 15.78 -3.42 -42.90
N PRO A 352 16.86 -2.78 -42.43
CA PRO A 352 16.78 -1.69 -41.46
C PRO A 352 16.43 -0.36 -42.14
N LEU A 353 15.27 0.21 -41.80
CA LEU A 353 14.94 1.61 -42.08
C LEU A 353 15.50 2.50 -40.97
N GLY A 354 16.11 3.61 -41.41
CA GLY A 354 17.00 4.46 -40.64
C GLY A 354 16.36 5.24 -39.49
N ALA A 355 17.23 5.59 -38.56
CA ALA A 355 16.94 6.44 -37.41
C ALA A 355 16.62 7.88 -37.86
N PRO A 356 15.63 8.54 -37.24
CA PRO A 356 15.64 9.97 -37.11
C PRO A 356 16.30 10.39 -35.79
N ASP A 357 17.29 11.26 -35.97
CA ASP A 357 18.04 11.99 -34.96
C ASP A 357 17.17 12.84 -34.03
N ASN A 358 17.76 13.16 -32.87
CA ASN A 358 17.41 14.18 -31.88
C ASN A 358 16.65 13.69 -30.64
N ILE A 359 17.38 13.02 -29.73
CA ILE A 359 17.15 13.16 -28.29
C ILE A 359 18.38 13.85 -27.70
N ILE A 360 18.22 15.11 -27.32
CA ILE A 360 19.18 15.84 -26.50
C ILE A 360 19.08 15.26 -25.08
N LEU A 361 19.98 14.34 -24.75
CA LEU A 361 20.25 13.94 -23.37
C LEU A 361 21.21 14.97 -22.78
N HIS A 362 20.71 15.81 -21.88
CA HIS A 362 21.60 16.61 -21.05
C HIS A 362 22.19 15.69 -19.98
N GLU A 363 23.48 15.39 -20.14
CA GLU A 363 24.35 14.85 -19.11
C GLU A 363 24.28 15.76 -17.87
N ASP A 364 24.02 15.16 -16.70
CA ASP A 364 24.64 15.50 -15.42
C ASP A 364 23.98 14.71 -14.28
N MET A 365 24.41 13.46 -14.09
CA MET A 365 24.31 12.76 -12.80
C MET A 365 25.45 11.74 -12.68
N ARG A 366 26.68 12.26 -12.68
CA ARG A 366 27.80 11.64 -11.98
C ARG A 366 28.23 12.60 -10.88
N HIS A 367 28.55 12.04 -9.71
CA HIS A 367 28.87 12.71 -8.45
C HIS A 367 27.65 13.07 -7.60
N LEU A 368 27.32 12.20 -6.63
CA LEU A 368 27.59 12.43 -5.21
C LEU A 368 27.06 11.23 -4.39
N TYR A 369 28.02 10.46 -3.86
CA TYR A 369 28.01 9.56 -2.69
C TYR A 369 26.83 8.64 -2.39
#